data_AF-A0A8H6TR42-F1
#
_entry.id   AF-A0A8H6TR42-F1
#
_cell.length_a   1.000
_cell.length_b   1.000
_cell.length_c   1.000
_cell.angle_alpha   90.00
_cell.angle_beta   90.00
_cell.angle_gamma   90.00
#
_symmetry.space_group_name_H-M   'P 1'
#
loop_
_entity.id
_entity.type
_entity.pdbx_description
1 polymer ?
#
loop_
_entity_poly.entity_id
_entity_poly.type
_entity_poly.pdbx_seq_one_letter_code
_entity_poly.pdbx_strand_id
1 'polypeptide(L)'
;MAVRPEPPNVVGSSTSYPAFYPHITLASLPSDPEPTLQQIHAAIPPLSQPLDVSFHQVEVGDHYFRSVYIAIQPTADLLALHQHVHHELGIANPRTPKFPHLSLAYITDEDAAAGERARYYDALAKNSKIVSTGDGVSLNCGLNGQDEWLQVLKSLEIWVTRCEGPVETWTVESKIPLKVRT
;
A
#
# COMPACT_ATOMS: atom_id res chain seq x y z
N MET A 1 9.09 -7.86 -4.24
CA MET A 1 8.63 -8.14 -2.86
C MET A 1 8.47 -9.64 -2.72
N ALA A 2 9.09 -10.27 -1.72
CA ALA A 2 9.19 -11.74 -1.58
C ALA A 2 7.86 -12.47 -1.29
N VAL A 3 6.75 -11.73 -1.29
CA VAL A 3 5.39 -12.21 -1.04
C VAL A 3 4.53 -12.19 -2.31
N ARG A 4 5.09 -11.76 -3.44
CA ARG A 4 4.45 -11.92 -4.74
C ARG A 4 4.44 -13.40 -5.12
N PRO A 5 3.37 -13.90 -5.75
CA PRO A 5 3.36 -15.27 -6.24
C PRO A 5 4.43 -15.42 -7.33
N GLU A 6 5.30 -16.41 -7.19
CA GLU A 6 6.29 -16.77 -8.20
C GLU A 6 5.73 -17.84 -9.14
N PRO A 7 6.03 -17.82 -10.44
CA PRO A 7 5.70 -18.92 -11.34
C PRO A 7 6.21 -20.26 -10.80
N PRO A 8 5.44 -21.36 -10.88
CA PRO A 8 4.17 -21.53 -11.59
C PRO A 8 2.91 -21.21 -10.74
N ASN A 9 3.04 -20.58 -9.57
CA ASN A 9 1.92 -20.41 -8.63
C ASN A 9 0.95 -19.27 -8.99
N VAL A 10 1.28 -18.50 -10.04
CA VAL A 10 0.39 -17.51 -10.65
C VAL A 10 -0.67 -18.26 -11.43
N VAL A 11 -1.91 -18.26 -10.93
CA VAL A 11 -3.08 -18.74 -11.66
C VAL A 11 -3.97 -17.52 -11.88
N GLY A 12 -4.35 -17.27 -13.12
CA GLY A 12 -5.22 -16.15 -13.47
C GLY A 12 -4.80 -15.39 -14.73
N SER A 13 -5.57 -14.36 -15.04
CA SER A 13 -5.34 -13.44 -16.16
C SER A 13 -3.98 -12.73 -16.12
N SER A 14 -3.50 -12.25 -17.27
CA SER A 14 -2.24 -11.48 -17.38
C SER A 14 -2.29 -10.09 -16.74
N THR A 15 -3.45 -9.68 -16.21
CA THR A 15 -3.68 -8.37 -15.57
C THR A 15 -3.83 -8.48 -14.04
N SER A 16 -3.85 -9.70 -13.50
CA SER A 16 -3.66 -9.96 -12.08
C SER A 16 -2.17 -9.92 -11.73
N TYR A 17 -1.89 -9.58 -10.47
CA TYR A 17 -0.55 -9.46 -9.90
C TYR A 17 0.38 -8.44 -10.58
N PRO A 18 -0.09 -7.25 -11.03
CA PRO A 18 0.77 -6.26 -11.65
C PRO A 18 1.90 -5.83 -10.72
N ALA A 19 3.06 -5.50 -11.28
CA ALA A 19 4.19 -5.00 -10.51
C ALA A 19 3.93 -3.57 -10.00
N PHE A 20 4.14 -3.33 -8.71
CA PHE A 20 4.04 -2.00 -8.08
C PHE A 20 4.92 -1.92 -6.84
N TYR A 21 5.32 -0.69 -6.49
CA TYR A 21 6.04 -0.39 -5.25
C TYR A 21 5.09 -0.50 -4.05
N PRO A 22 5.49 -1.12 -2.93
CA PRO A 22 4.65 -1.15 -1.72
C PRO A 22 4.44 0.28 -1.20
N HIS A 23 3.18 0.67 -1.02
CA HIS A 23 2.80 2.02 -0.61
C HIS A 23 1.53 2.02 0.24
N ILE A 24 1.30 3.12 0.96
CA ILE A 24 0.04 3.46 1.60
C ILE A 24 -0.49 4.70 0.89
N THR A 25 -1.70 4.62 0.31
CA THR A 25 -2.29 5.75 -0.40
C THR A 25 -2.70 6.84 0.59
N LEU A 26 -1.98 7.97 0.57
CA LEU A 26 -2.28 9.10 1.45
C LEU A 26 -3.49 9.90 0.97
N ALA A 27 -3.60 10.15 -0.34
CA ALA A 27 -4.73 10.83 -0.96
C ALA A 27 -4.90 10.36 -2.41
N SER A 28 -6.12 10.47 -2.93
CA SER A 28 -6.41 10.28 -4.36
C SER A 28 -6.97 11.59 -4.90
N LEU A 29 -6.29 12.17 -5.88
CA LEU A 29 -6.57 13.50 -6.39
C LEU A 29 -7.52 13.43 -7.59
N PRO A 30 -8.44 14.40 -7.74
CA PRO A 30 -9.22 14.52 -8.97
C PRO A 30 -8.32 14.89 -10.15
N SER A 31 -8.67 14.40 -11.34
CA SER A 31 -8.02 14.82 -12.59
C SER A 31 -8.62 16.11 -13.17
N ASP A 32 -9.73 16.61 -12.60
CA ASP A 32 -10.39 17.83 -13.07
C ASP A 32 -11.02 18.62 -11.89
N PRO A 33 -10.50 19.82 -11.55
CA PRO A 33 -9.19 20.30 -11.95
C PRO A 33 -8.07 19.48 -11.29
N GLU A 34 -7.06 19.08 -12.06
CA GLU A 34 -5.86 18.41 -11.54
C GLU A 34 -5.04 19.41 -10.69
N PRO A 35 -4.76 19.13 -9.41
CA PRO A 35 -3.85 19.96 -8.61
C PRO A 35 -2.45 19.96 -9.22
N THR A 36 -1.82 21.13 -9.28
CA THR A 36 -0.42 21.24 -9.71
C THR A 36 0.51 20.56 -8.70
N LEU A 37 1.68 20.08 -9.16
CA LEU A 37 2.72 19.56 -8.26
C LEU A 37 3.08 20.55 -7.15
N GLN A 38 3.09 21.86 -7.43
CA GLN A 38 3.36 22.88 -6.42
C GLN A 38 2.29 22.91 -5.32
N GLN A 39 1.01 22.78 -5.67
CA GLN A 39 -0.09 22.70 -4.69
C GLN A 39 0.02 21.43 -3.85
N ILE A 40 0.35 20.29 -4.48
CA ILE A 40 0.54 19.01 -3.78
C ILE A 40 1.71 19.10 -2.79
N HIS A 41 2.83 19.69 -3.20
CA HIS A 41 3.99 19.91 -2.32
C HIS A 41 3.64 20.84 -1.16
N ALA A 42 2.93 21.93 -1.41
CA ALA A 42 2.53 22.88 -0.37
C ALA A 42 1.57 22.27 0.66
N ALA A 43 0.75 21.30 0.25
CA ALA A 43 -0.18 20.59 1.13
C ALA A 43 0.48 19.54 2.04
N ILE A 44 1.75 19.21 1.80
CA ILE A 44 2.48 18.23 2.60
C ILE A 44 3.29 18.99 3.66
N PRO A 45 2.97 18.82 4.96
CA PRO A 45 3.63 19.56 6.01
C PRO A 45 5.06 19.05 6.17
N PRO A 46 6.00 19.90 6.61
CA PRO A 46 7.35 19.45 6.91
C PRO A 46 7.30 18.47 8.09
N LEU A 47 7.55 17.19 7.82
CA LEU A 47 7.64 16.16 8.86
C LEU A 47 9.04 16.15 9.47
N SER A 48 9.11 16.10 10.80
CA SER A 48 10.36 16.11 11.57
C SER A 48 11.01 14.74 11.72
N GLN A 49 10.26 13.67 11.42
CA GLN A 49 10.71 12.29 11.52
C GLN A 49 9.91 11.37 10.59
N PRO A 50 10.50 10.23 10.18
CA PRO A 50 9.77 9.11 9.59
C PRO A 50 8.59 8.64 10.44
N LEU A 51 7.54 8.15 9.79
CA LEU A 51 6.40 7.51 10.47
C LEU A 51 6.64 6.01 10.62
N ASP A 52 6.44 5.48 11.82
CA ASP A 52 6.41 4.03 12.04
C ASP A 52 5.03 3.47 11.66
N VAL A 53 5.04 2.49 10.77
CA VAL A 53 3.87 1.86 10.16
C VAL A 53 3.81 0.42 10.67
N SER A 54 2.99 0.17 11.69
CA SER A 54 2.85 -1.18 12.26
C SER A 54 1.75 -1.97 11.56
N PHE A 55 2.00 -3.25 11.30
CA PHE A 55 1.06 -4.15 10.65
C PHE A 55 0.04 -4.70 11.65
N HIS A 56 -1.25 -4.53 11.38
CA HIS A 56 -2.33 -5.03 12.23
C HIS A 56 -2.77 -6.43 11.81
N GLN A 57 -3.24 -6.59 10.57
CA GLN A 57 -3.69 -7.88 10.05
C GLN A 57 -3.66 -7.92 8.52
N VAL A 58 -3.62 -9.10 7.94
CA VAL A 58 -3.84 -9.29 6.50
C VAL A 58 -5.31 -9.54 6.24
N GLU A 59 -5.89 -8.81 5.30
CA GLU A 59 -7.30 -8.92 4.92
C GLU A 59 -7.44 -9.31 3.44
N VAL A 60 -8.51 -10.05 3.16
CA VAL A 60 -8.98 -10.34 1.80
C VAL A 60 -10.12 -9.38 1.50
N GLY A 61 -9.91 -8.50 0.52
CA GLY A 61 -10.92 -7.53 0.11
C GLY A 61 -11.69 -7.93 -1.14
N ASP A 62 -12.63 -7.07 -1.49
CA ASP A 62 -13.66 -7.27 -2.51
C ASP A 62 -13.44 -6.43 -3.78
N HIS A 63 -12.41 -5.58 -3.83
CA HIS A 63 -12.09 -4.72 -4.97
C HIS A 63 -10.68 -4.95 -5.51
N TYR A 64 -10.46 -4.72 -6.80
CA TYR A 64 -9.15 -4.88 -7.48
C TYR A 64 -7.97 -4.26 -6.69
N PHE A 65 -8.01 -2.95 -6.42
CA PHE A 65 -6.95 -2.23 -5.70
C PHE A 65 -6.85 -2.54 -4.20
N ARG A 66 -7.70 -3.43 -3.68
CA ARG A 66 -7.71 -3.88 -2.28
C ARG A 66 -7.94 -5.40 -2.23
N SER A 67 -7.31 -6.15 -3.12
CA SER A 67 -7.58 -7.59 -3.25
C SER A 67 -7.09 -8.38 -2.04
N VAL A 68 -5.80 -8.28 -1.73
CA VAL A 68 -5.23 -8.75 -0.47
C VAL A 68 -4.25 -7.70 0.02
N TYR A 69 -4.43 -7.23 1.25
CA TYR A 69 -3.71 -6.09 1.81
C TYR A 69 -3.42 -6.29 3.29
N ILE A 70 -2.42 -5.58 3.80
CA ILE A 70 -2.14 -5.45 5.23
C ILE A 70 -2.87 -4.21 5.72
N ALA A 71 -3.83 -4.38 6.63
CA ALA A 71 -4.36 -3.29 7.42
C ALA A 71 -3.27 -2.76 8.35
N ILE A 72 -3.07 -1.44 8.36
CA ILE A 72 -2.06 -0.79 9.17
C ILE A 72 -2.71 -0.28 10.46
N GLN A 73 -2.00 -0.41 11.59
CA GLN A 73 -2.43 0.17 12.84
C GLN A 73 -2.51 1.70 12.70
N PRO A 74 -3.69 2.32 12.86
CA PRO A 74 -3.80 3.77 12.77
C PRO A 74 -3.04 4.43 13.93
N THR A 75 -2.20 5.41 13.59
CA THR A 75 -1.50 6.27 14.56
C THR A 75 -2.02 7.69 14.45
N ALA A 76 -1.94 8.46 15.54
CA ALA A 76 -2.37 9.86 15.54
C ALA A 76 -1.65 10.68 14.47
N ASP A 77 -0.34 10.47 14.31
CA ASP A 77 0.48 11.19 13.32
C ASP A 77 0.09 10.87 11.87
N LEU A 78 -0.16 9.59 11.56
CA LEU A 78 -0.57 9.19 10.20
C LEU A 78 -1.98 9.70 9.86
N LEU A 79 -2.90 9.66 10.83
CA LEU A 79 -4.24 10.21 10.67
C LEU A 79 -4.22 11.74 10.54
N ALA A 80 -3.39 12.43 11.32
CA ALA A 80 -3.24 13.88 11.23
C ALA A 80 -2.65 14.30 9.88
N LEU A 81 -1.62 13.58 9.38
CA LEU A 81 -1.07 13.81 8.04
C LEU A 81 -2.13 13.61 6.95
N HIS A 82 -2.90 12.51 7.03
CA HIS A 82 -3.99 12.22 6.09
C HIS A 82 -5.02 13.35 6.07
N GLN A 83 -5.51 13.76 7.24
CA GLN A 83 -6.50 14.83 7.36
C GLN A 83 -5.96 16.17 6.87
N HIS A 84 -4.72 16.52 7.21
CA HIS A 84 -4.09 17.76 6.80
C HIS A 84 -3.96 17.86 5.28
N VAL A 85 -3.41 16.82 4.63
CA VAL A 85 -3.26 16.83 3.16
C VAL A 85 -4.61 16.96 2.46
N HIS A 86 -5.65 16.30 2.95
CA HIS A 86 -6.99 16.44 2.37
C HIS A 86 -7.56 17.84 2.58
N HIS A 87 -7.34 18.45 3.75
CA HIS A 87 -7.77 19.80 4.05
C HIS A 87 -7.10 20.83 3.12
N GLU A 88 -5.77 20.82 3.03
CA GLU A 88 -5.00 21.76 2.22
C GLU A 88 -5.29 21.63 0.72
N LEU A 89 -5.62 20.42 0.25
CA LEU A 89 -6.02 20.19 -1.14
C LEU A 89 -7.52 20.38 -1.40
N GLY A 90 -8.30 20.79 -0.40
CA GLY A 90 -9.74 21.02 -0.55
C GLY A 90 -10.55 19.75 -0.86
N ILE A 91 -10.06 18.57 -0.47
CA ILE A 91 -10.71 17.28 -0.74
C ILE A 91 -11.79 17.04 0.32
N ALA A 92 -13.03 17.41 0.00
CA ALA A 92 -14.17 17.26 0.91
C ALA A 92 -14.52 15.79 1.23
N ASN A 93 -14.30 14.88 0.28
CA ASN A 93 -14.62 13.45 0.40
C ASN A 93 -13.39 12.59 0.07
N PRO A 94 -12.59 12.21 1.08
CA PRO A 94 -11.45 11.33 0.91
C PRO A 94 -11.82 10.01 0.20
N ARG A 95 -11.14 9.69 -0.90
CA ARG A 95 -11.31 8.42 -1.64
C ARG A 95 -10.26 7.39 -1.25
N THR A 96 -10.01 7.26 0.05
CA THR A 96 -9.05 6.32 0.63
C THR A 96 -9.78 5.30 1.52
N PRO A 97 -10.60 4.39 0.95
CA PRO A 97 -11.32 3.39 1.72
C PRO A 97 -10.35 2.45 2.42
N LYS A 98 -10.71 2.00 3.63
CA LYS A 98 -9.87 1.13 4.47
C LYS A 98 -8.48 1.74 4.74
N PHE A 99 -8.39 3.06 4.84
CA PHE A 99 -7.15 3.72 5.24
C PHE A 99 -6.87 3.50 6.73
N PRO A 100 -5.62 3.24 7.15
CA PRO A 100 -4.45 2.99 6.31
C PRO A 100 -4.28 1.50 5.96
N HIS A 101 -3.84 1.20 4.73
CA HIS A 101 -3.49 -0.16 4.31
C HIS A 101 -2.32 -0.17 3.33
N LEU A 102 -1.63 -1.31 3.24
CA LEU A 102 -0.59 -1.61 2.26
C LEU A 102 -1.00 -2.82 1.43
N SER A 103 -1.21 -2.63 0.14
CA SER A 103 -1.64 -3.71 -0.76
C SER A 103 -0.50 -4.70 -1.04
N LEU A 104 -0.80 -6.00 -0.97
CA LEU A 104 0.14 -7.09 -1.27
C LEU A 104 -0.01 -7.57 -2.72
N ALA A 105 -1.25 -7.61 -3.21
CA ALA A 105 -1.58 -8.00 -4.57
C ALA A 105 -2.83 -7.28 -5.08
N TYR A 106 -2.91 -7.09 -6.39
CA TYR A 106 -4.13 -6.72 -7.13
C TYR A 106 -4.55 -7.90 -7.99
N ILE A 107 -5.78 -8.34 -7.83
CA ILE A 107 -6.36 -9.52 -8.48
C ILE A 107 -7.67 -9.08 -9.12
N THR A 108 -7.82 -9.34 -10.42
CA THR A 108 -9.00 -8.96 -11.19
C THR A 108 -10.27 -9.55 -10.59
N ASP A 109 -11.43 -8.94 -10.85
CA ASP A 109 -12.69 -9.45 -10.33
C ASP A 109 -13.06 -10.80 -10.98
N GLU A 110 -12.60 -11.07 -12.21
CA GLU A 110 -12.73 -12.37 -12.87
C GLU A 110 -11.98 -13.47 -12.12
N ASP A 111 -10.68 -13.26 -11.85
CA ASP A 111 -9.89 -14.24 -11.10
C ASP A 111 -10.38 -14.35 -9.65
N ALA A 112 -10.81 -13.23 -9.05
CA ALA A 112 -11.39 -13.23 -7.71
C ALA A 112 -12.67 -14.07 -7.64
N ALA A 113 -13.53 -14.02 -8.65
CA ALA A 113 -14.72 -14.87 -8.75
C ALA A 113 -14.38 -16.37 -8.85
N ALA A 114 -13.19 -16.70 -9.37
CA ALA A 114 -12.64 -18.05 -9.37
C ALA A 114 -11.97 -18.44 -8.03
N GLY A 115 -12.01 -17.59 -7.00
CA GLY A 115 -11.47 -17.85 -5.66
C GLY A 115 -10.02 -17.41 -5.45
N GLU A 116 -9.44 -16.64 -6.38
CA GLU A 116 -8.02 -16.34 -6.41
C GLU A 116 -7.51 -15.56 -5.20
N ARG A 117 -8.31 -14.61 -4.68
CA ARG A 117 -7.92 -13.81 -3.50
C ARG A 117 -7.76 -14.67 -2.24
N ALA A 118 -8.69 -15.61 -2.03
CA ALA A 118 -8.60 -16.56 -0.92
C ALA A 118 -7.42 -17.51 -1.09
N ARG A 119 -7.23 -18.04 -2.30
CA ARG A 119 -6.09 -18.92 -2.62
C ARG A 119 -4.74 -18.24 -2.37
N TYR A 120 -4.60 -16.97 -2.74
CA TYR A 120 -3.40 -16.18 -2.48
C TYR A 120 -3.15 -15.99 -0.97
N TYR A 121 -4.18 -15.61 -0.21
CA TYR A 121 -4.09 -15.47 1.25
C TYR A 121 -3.69 -16.79 1.93
N ASP A 122 -4.34 -17.90 1.57
CA ASP A 122 -4.04 -19.23 2.11
C ASP A 122 -2.60 -19.65 1.78
N ALA A 123 -2.13 -19.32 0.56
CA ALA A 123 -0.75 -19.57 0.17
C ALA A 123 0.25 -18.77 1.01
N LEU A 124 -0.05 -17.52 1.37
CA LEU A 124 0.80 -16.74 2.28
C LEU A 124 0.93 -17.42 3.64
N ALA A 125 -0.18 -17.88 4.21
CA ALA A 125 -0.18 -18.57 5.51
C ALA A 125 0.55 -19.91 5.42
N LYS A 126 0.19 -20.75 4.44
CA LYS A 126 0.77 -22.09 4.24
C LYS A 126 2.27 -22.06 4.01
N ASN A 127 2.76 -21.03 3.30
CA ASN A 127 4.18 -20.88 2.97
C ASN A 127 4.96 -20.06 4.01
N SER A 128 4.41 -19.86 5.22
CA SER A 128 5.06 -19.08 6.28
C SER A 128 5.50 -17.69 5.82
N LYS A 129 4.68 -17.04 4.98
CA LYS A 129 4.88 -15.64 4.57
C LYS A 129 4.19 -14.65 5.49
N ILE A 130 3.17 -15.09 6.22
CA ILE A 130 2.49 -14.30 7.25
C ILE A 130 2.36 -15.12 8.53
N VAL A 131 2.48 -14.45 9.68
CA VAL A 131 2.21 -15.05 10.99
C VAL A 131 1.59 -14.01 11.91
N SER A 132 0.51 -14.38 12.62
CA SER A 132 -0.08 -13.53 13.65
C SER A 132 0.89 -13.40 14.84
N THR A 133 1.07 -12.18 15.32
CA THR A 133 1.99 -11.87 16.43
C THR A 133 1.29 -10.98 17.45
N GLY A 134 0.86 -11.57 18.58
CA GLY A 134 0.17 -10.83 19.63
C GLY A 134 -1.01 -10.02 19.08
N ASP A 135 -0.82 -8.70 18.98
CA ASP A 135 -1.82 -7.73 18.52
C ASP A 135 -1.68 -7.34 17.03
N GLY A 136 -0.80 -8.00 16.27
CA GLY A 136 -0.45 -7.65 14.90
C GLY A 136 -0.16 -8.84 13.98
N VAL A 137 0.48 -8.57 12.84
CA VAL A 137 0.95 -9.58 11.89
C VAL A 137 2.40 -9.31 11.47
N SER A 138 3.20 -10.36 11.31
CA SER A 138 4.54 -10.28 10.70
C SER A 138 4.49 -10.79 9.27
N LEU A 139 5.22 -10.10 8.38
CA LEU A 139 5.41 -10.47 6.99
C LEU A 139 6.85 -10.95 6.78
N ASN A 140 7.03 -12.13 6.19
CA ASN A 140 8.35 -12.62 5.79
C ASN A 140 8.71 -12.09 4.40
N CYS A 141 9.61 -11.10 4.37
CA CYS A 141 10.14 -10.49 3.15
C CYS A 141 11.45 -11.12 2.67
N GLY A 142 11.90 -12.20 3.32
CA GLY A 142 13.16 -12.84 2.99
C GLY A 142 13.13 -13.59 1.65
N LEU A 143 14.28 -13.64 0.99
CA LEU A 143 14.51 -14.25 -0.32
C LEU A 143 15.51 -15.42 -0.20
N ASN A 144 15.50 -16.34 -1.16
CA ASN A 144 16.48 -17.43 -1.27
C ASN A 144 16.60 -18.30 0.01
N GLY A 145 15.45 -18.58 0.65
CA GLY A 145 15.39 -19.40 1.86
C GLY A 145 15.89 -18.71 3.12
N GLN A 146 16.18 -17.41 3.08
CA GLN A 146 16.40 -16.60 4.27
C GLN A 146 15.08 -16.04 4.77
N ASP A 147 14.93 -15.96 6.09
CA ASP A 147 13.80 -15.33 6.75
C ASP A 147 14.13 -13.88 7.09
N GLU A 148 13.24 -12.96 6.71
CA GLU A 148 13.30 -11.55 7.07
C GLU A 148 11.91 -11.09 7.52
N TRP A 149 11.66 -11.20 8.81
CA TRP A 149 10.36 -10.90 9.40
C TRP A 149 10.21 -9.41 9.70
N LEU A 150 9.18 -8.79 9.11
CA LEU A 150 8.83 -7.39 9.29
C LEU A 150 7.45 -7.26 9.93
N GLN A 151 7.39 -6.50 11.03
CA GLN A 151 6.14 -6.10 11.70
C GLN A 151 5.86 -4.61 11.55
N VAL A 152 6.90 -3.84 11.24
CA VAL A 152 6.88 -2.37 11.17
C VAL A 152 7.69 -1.94 9.95
N LEU A 153 7.17 -0.95 9.22
CA LEU A 153 7.91 -0.21 8.20
C LEU A 153 8.16 1.23 8.66
N LYS A 154 9.29 1.80 8.25
CA LYS A 154 9.53 3.24 8.36
C LYS A 154 9.15 3.93 7.05
N SER A 155 8.21 4.87 7.11
CA SER A 155 7.91 5.75 5.98
C SER A 155 8.99 6.82 5.90
N LEU A 156 9.82 6.76 4.87
CA LEU A 156 10.92 7.70 4.65
C LEU A 156 10.59 8.79 3.63
N GLU A 157 9.57 8.58 2.80
CA GLU A 157 9.24 9.46 1.69
C GLU A 157 7.73 9.45 1.43
N ILE A 158 7.19 10.58 0.94
CA ILE A 158 5.87 10.68 0.32
C ILE A 158 6.08 10.89 -1.18
N TRP A 159 5.41 10.09 -2.00
CA TRP A 159 5.56 10.15 -3.46
C TRP A 159 4.32 10.76 -4.09
N VAL A 160 4.53 11.60 -5.10
CA VAL A 160 3.48 12.07 -6.01
C VAL A 160 3.56 11.21 -7.26
N THR A 161 2.49 10.48 -7.56
CA THR A 161 2.46 9.47 -8.63
C THR A 161 1.29 9.75 -9.56
N ARG A 162 1.55 9.77 -10.87
CA ARG A 162 0.50 9.76 -11.90
C ARG A 162 0.05 8.33 -12.13
N CYS A 163 -1.19 8.04 -11.75
CA CYS A 163 -1.79 6.70 -11.76
C CYS A 163 -2.77 6.51 -12.93
N GLU A 164 -2.33 6.79 -14.15
CA GLU A 164 -3.13 6.63 -15.37
C GLU A 164 -2.79 5.33 -16.10
N GLY A 165 -3.83 4.62 -16.55
CA GLY A 165 -3.67 3.35 -17.27
C GLY A 165 -3.31 2.16 -16.37
N PRO A 166 -2.72 1.09 -16.95
CA PRO A 166 -2.25 -0.08 -16.21
C PRO A 166 -1.31 0.27 -15.05
N VAL A 167 -1.32 -0.54 -13.99
CA VAL A 167 -0.55 -0.25 -12.77
C VAL A 167 0.94 -0.19 -13.04
N GLU A 168 1.46 -1.04 -13.94
CA GLU A 168 2.87 -1.05 -14.31
C GLU A 168 3.31 0.20 -15.10
N THR A 169 2.36 0.99 -15.63
CA THR A 169 2.65 2.23 -16.37
C THR A 169 2.60 3.47 -15.48
N TRP A 170 2.28 3.33 -14.19
CA TRP A 170 2.25 4.46 -13.25
C TRP A 170 3.63 5.08 -13.08
N THR A 171 3.68 6.41 -13.04
CA THR A 171 4.95 7.16 -13.00
C THR A 171 5.05 7.99 -11.72
N VAL A 172 6.22 7.94 -11.08
CA VAL A 172 6.54 8.82 -9.94
C VAL A 172 7.00 10.16 -10.49
N GLU A 173 6.22 11.21 -10.25
CA GLU A 173 6.53 12.57 -10.69
C GLU A 173 7.38 13.31 -9.66
N SER A 174 7.25 12.97 -8.38
CA SER A 174 8.02 13.61 -7.32
C SER A 174 8.16 12.73 -6.07
N LYS A 175 9.24 12.94 -5.31
CA LYS A 175 9.49 12.30 -4.01
C LYS A 175 9.84 13.35 -2.98
N ILE A 176 9.16 13.32 -1.84
CA ILE A 176 9.30 14.27 -0.74
C ILE A 176 9.86 13.51 0.46
N PRO A 177 11.12 13.74 0.86
CA PRO A 177 11.74 13.01 1.95
C PRO A 177 11.19 13.45 3.31
N LEU A 178 10.87 12.48 4.15
CA LEU A 178 10.54 12.68 5.56
C LEU A 178 11.86 12.73 6.32
N LYS A 179 12.37 13.95 6.54
CA LYS A 179 13.72 14.15 7.09
C LYS A 179 13.87 13.44 8.43
N VAL A 180 14.98 12.75 8.60
CA VAL A 180 15.60 12.53 9.92
C VAL A 180 16.42 13.79 10.18
N ARG A 181 16.09 14.59 11.20
CA ARG A 181 17.05 15.58 11.69
C ARG A 181 18.25 14.79 12.25
N THR A 182 19.36 14.79 11.53
CA THR A 182 20.69 14.46 12.04
C THR A 182 21.16 15.53 13.01
#